data_AF-A0A100YX28-F1
#
_entry.id   AF-A0A100YX28-F1
#
_cell.length_a   1.000
_cell.length_b   1.000
_cell.length_c   1.000
_cell.angle_alpha   90.00
_cell.angle_beta   90.00
_cell.angle_gamma   90.00
#
_symmetry.space_group_name_H-M   'P 1'
#
loop_
_entity.id
_entity.type
_entity.pdbx_description
1 polymer ?
#
loop_
_entity_poly.entity_id
_entity_poly.type
_entity_poly.pdbx_seq_one_letter_code
_entity_poly.pdbx_strand_id
1 'polypeptide(L)'
;MKEYATKVCPRCGEELFADMHVCYGCLYEFPPGRDVPAPASPAVPKTEETASAAEEPLLPELVEDEPFLWDVGLPPAEIGWEDDTLDLSGVGNKAIATAASSPDTQPSSREVLCWVRTPSMEVRLPIPNEGLVIGRDQTCDVVLRSRAVSRSHVRILPAQDGEEGMRVIDLGATNPAIFSGREVRGEVLVPLGWTVSICGAFATPMRA
;
A
#
# COMPACT_ATOMS: atom_id res chain seq x y z
N MET A 1 -13.33 -31.53 -12.15
CA MET A 1 -12.91 -30.17 -11.79
C MET A 1 -11.40 -30.13 -11.98
N LYS A 2 -10.84 -29.21 -12.76
CA LYS A 2 -9.38 -29.11 -12.91
C LYS A 2 -8.84 -28.45 -11.65
N GLU A 3 -7.98 -29.13 -10.90
CA GLU A 3 -7.24 -28.53 -9.79
C GLU A 3 -6.16 -27.62 -10.39
N TYR A 4 -6.21 -26.34 -10.01
CA TYR A 4 -5.22 -25.34 -10.44
C TYR A 4 -4.09 -25.32 -9.39
N ALA A 5 -2.84 -25.38 -9.83
CA ALA A 5 -1.71 -25.22 -8.94
C ALA A 5 -1.64 -23.77 -8.43
N THR A 6 -1.49 -23.59 -7.12
CA THR A 6 -1.35 -22.29 -6.46
C THR A 6 0.05 -22.14 -5.84
N LYS A 7 0.46 -20.89 -5.60
CA LYS A 7 1.68 -20.53 -4.89
C LYS A 7 1.42 -19.37 -3.93
N VAL A 8 2.23 -19.26 -2.89
CA VAL A 8 2.15 -18.19 -1.89
C VAL A 8 3.24 -17.16 -2.15
N CYS A 9 2.88 -15.88 -2.18
CA CYS A 9 3.87 -14.80 -2.33
C CYS A 9 4.84 -14.77 -1.13
N PRO A 10 6.17 -14.81 -1.33
CA PRO A 10 7.12 -14.78 -0.22
C PRO A 10 7.16 -13.43 0.50
N ARG A 11 6.72 -12.35 -0.15
CA ARG A 11 6.73 -10.99 0.41
C ARG A 11 5.46 -10.67 1.20
N CYS A 12 4.30 -10.97 0.62
CA CYS A 12 3.01 -10.61 1.20
C CYS A 12 2.06 -11.79 1.47
N GLY A 13 2.50 -13.03 1.30
CA GLY A 13 1.78 -14.25 1.70
C GLY A 13 0.40 -14.44 1.05
N GLU A 14 0.10 -13.68 0.01
CA GLU A 14 -1.11 -13.82 -0.78
C GLU A 14 -1.05 -15.14 -1.59
N GLU A 15 -2.17 -15.87 -1.64
CA GLU A 15 -2.30 -17.07 -2.49
C GLU A 15 -2.63 -16.66 -3.92
N LEU A 16 -1.82 -17.13 -4.88
CA LEU A 16 -1.90 -16.78 -6.29
C LEU A 16 -1.83 -18.06 -7.14
N PHE A 17 -2.25 -17.99 -8.40
CA PHE A 17 -2.02 -19.09 -9.33
C PHE A 17 -0.53 -19.26 -9.64
N ALA A 18 -0.08 -20.50 -9.86
CA ALA A 18 1.33 -20.83 -10.03
C ALA A 18 1.98 -20.12 -11.25
N ASP A 19 1.19 -19.83 -12.29
CA ASP A 19 1.57 -19.17 -13.54
C ASP A 19 1.71 -17.64 -13.44
N MET A 20 1.34 -17.02 -12.31
CA MET A 20 1.40 -15.56 -12.15
C MET A 20 2.84 -15.05 -11.95
N HIS A 21 3.32 -14.18 -12.84
CA HIS A 21 4.69 -13.63 -12.77
C HIS A 21 4.85 -12.44 -11.82
N VAL A 22 3.75 -11.79 -11.42
CA VAL A 22 3.74 -10.68 -10.45
C VAL A 22 2.65 -10.92 -9.41
N CYS A 23 2.93 -10.62 -8.15
CA CYS A 23 1.93 -10.63 -7.08
C CYS A 23 1.10 -9.33 -7.09
N TYR A 24 -0.20 -9.38 -7.34
CA TYR A 24 -1.05 -8.17 -7.30
C TYR A 24 -1.35 -7.63 -5.89
N GLY A 25 -0.95 -8.33 -4.84
CA GLY A 25 -1.09 -7.88 -3.44
C GLY A 25 0.06 -6.98 -2.98
N CYS A 26 1.24 -7.10 -3.58
CA CYS A 26 2.43 -6.32 -3.20
C CYS A 26 3.38 -6.02 -4.37
N LEU A 27 2.95 -6.19 -5.62
CA LEU A 27 3.76 -5.98 -6.82
C LEU A 27 5.13 -6.68 -6.81
N TYR A 28 5.29 -7.76 -6.04
CA TYR A 28 6.52 -8.56 -6.03
C TYR A 28 6.59 -9.37 -7.33
N GLU A 29 7.68 -9.20 -8.06
CA GLU A 29 7.95 -9.93 -9.30
C GLU A 29 8.63 -11.27 -8.97
N PHE A 30 8.02 -12.37 -9.41
CA PHE A 30 8.56 -13.70 -9.18
C PHE A 30 9.68 -13.98 -10.19
N PRO A 31 10.84 -14.53 -9.76
CA PRO A 31 11.86 -14.93 -10.71
C PRO A 31 11.27 -15.99 -11.67
N PRO A 32 11.59 -15.92 -12.97
CA PRO A 32 11.16 -16.94 -13.92
C PRO A 32 11.68 -18.30 -13.42
N GLY A 33 10.79 -19.28 -13.32
CA GLY A 33 11.14 -20.62 -12.87
C GLY A 33 12.26 -21.19 -13.74
N ARG A 34 13.26 -21.83 -13.12
CA ARG A 34 14.26 -22.61 -13.87
C ARG A 34 13.56 -23.70 -14.69
N ASP A 35 13.67 -23.54 -16.00
CA ASP A 35 13.58 -24.53 -17.07
C ASP A 35 12.36 -25.47 -17.13
N VAL A 36 11.40 -25.09 -17.98
CA VAL A 36 10.87 -26.01 -18.98
C VAL A 36 11.32 -25.46 -20.33
N PRO A 37 12.09 -26.21 -21.15
CA PRO A 37 12.49 -25.72 -22.47
C PRO A 37 11.23 -25.44 -23.29
N ALA A 38 11.07 -24.18 -23.69
CA ALA A 38 10.05 -23.78 -24.66
C ALA A 38 10.25 -24.61 -25.95
N PRO A 39 9.19 -25.12 -26.59
CA PRO A 39 9.34 -25.69 -27.92
C PRO A 39 9.87 -24.59 -28.84
N ALA A 40 11.00 -24.88 -29.49
CA ALA A 40 11.72 -23.95 -30.34
C ALA A 40 10.81 -23.38 -31.44
N SER A 41 10.58 -22.06 -31.41
CA SER A 41 10.16 -21.33 -32.60
C SER A 41 11.27 -21.40 -33.65
N PRO A 42 10.95 -21.59 -34.95
CA PRO A 42 11.95 -21.77 -35.97
C PRO A 42 12.79 -20.50 -36.16
N ALA A 43 14.11 -20.70 -36.24
CA ALA A 43 15.11 -19.66 -36.42
C ALA A 43 14.94 -18.96 -37.77
N VAL A 44 14.91 -17.63 -37.73
CA VAL A 44 15.12 -16.77 -38.91
C VAL A 44 16.63 -16.71 -39.16
N PRO A 45 17.12 -16.98 -40.40
CA PRO A 45 18.56 -16.95 -40.67
C PRO A 45 19.06 -15.50 -40.70
N LYS A 46 20.20 -15.28 -40.04
CA LYS A 46 21.05 -14.09 -40.20
C LYS A 46 21.82 -14.19 -41.51
N THR A 47 21.80 -13.12 -42.30
CA THR A 47 22.76 -12.89 -43.38
C THR A 47 23.48 -11.58 -43.08
N GLU A 48 24.81 -11.63 -43.00
CA GLU A 48 25.69 -10.48 -42.83
C GLU A 48 26.16 -9.92 -44.19
N GLU A 49 26.36 -8.59 -44.17
CA GLU A 49 27.20 -7.72 -45.00
C GLU A 49 26.97 -7.63 -46.53
N THR A 50 26.61 -6.44 -47.01
CA THR A 50 27.58 -5.48 -47.62
C THR A 50 26.92 -4.15 -48.00
N ALA A 51 27.72 -3.08 -47.99
CA ALA A 51 27.32 -1.68 -48.05
C ALA A 51 26.75 -1.20 -49.40
N SER A 52 25.70 -0.36 -49.34
CA SER A 52 25.43 0.70 -50.33
C SER A 52 24.34 1.66 -49.84
N ALA A 53 24.62 2.95 -50.01
CA ALA A 53 23.80 4.16 -49.93
C ALA A 53 22.27 4.11 -49.73
N ALA A 54 21.82 5.05 -48.88
CA ALA A 54 20.52 5.74 -48.84
C ALA A 54 19.25 4.92 -48.56
N GLU A 55 18.71 5.04 -47.34
CA GLU A 55 17.35 5.55 -47.05
C GLU A 55 17.07 5.37 -45.53
N GLU A 56 16.65 6.45 -44.85
CA GLU A 56 16.04 6.37 -43.52
C GLU A 56 14.77 5.51 -43.61
N PRO A 57 14.56 4.51 -42.73
CA PRO A 57 13.27 3.85 -42.67
C PRO A 57 12.26 4.81 -42.03
N LEU A 58 11.45 5.46 -42.86
CA LEU A 58 10.30 6.24 -42.43
C LEU A 58 9.39 5.36 -41.57
N LEU A 59 9.19 5.77 -40.32
CA LEU A 59 8.19 5.18 -39.43
C LEU A 59 6.82 5.19 -40.13
N PRO A 60 6.00 4.13 -40.01
CA PRO A 60 4.65 4.17 -40.53
C PRO A 60 3.89 5.30 -39.84
N GLU A 61 3.31 6.22 -40.62
CA GLU A 61 2.45 7.27 -40.09
C GLU A 61 1.29 6.64 -39.33
N LEU A 62 1.09 7.10 -38.10
CA LEU A 62 -0.08 6.79 -37.29
C LEU A 62 -1.29 7.38 -38.02
N VAL A 63 -2.00 6.54 -38.76
CA VAL A 63 -3.35 6.87 -39.21
C VAL A 63 -4.19 6.93 -37.93
N GLU A 64 -4.67 8.12 -37.59
CA GLU A 64 -5.59 8.32 -36.49
C GLU A 64 -6.84 7.47 -36.78
N ASP A 65 -7.00 6.37 -36.04
CA ASP A 65 -8.25 5.61 -36.05
C ASP A 65 -9.40 6.60 -35.80
N GLU A 66 -10.41 6.55 -36.68
CA GLU A 66 -11.65 7.32 -36.60
C GLU A 66 -12.14 7.44 -35.15
N PRO A 67 -12.65 8.61 -34.72
CA PRO A 67 -12.93 8.89 -33.32
C PRO A 67 -13.86 7.81 -32.76
N PHE A 68 -13.29 6.96 -31.92
CA PHE A 68 -14.02 5.89 -31.25
C PHE A 68 -15.02 6.54 -30.30
N LEU A 69 -16.23 6.77 -30.81
CA LEU A 69 -17.32 7.40 -30.08
C LEU A 69 -17.86 6.38 -29.10
N TRP A 70 -17.22 6.31 -27.92
CA TRP A 70 -17.47 5.37 -26.84
C TRP A 70 -18.91 5.40 -26.29
N ASP A 71 -19.72 6.36 -26.75
CA ASP A 71 -21.13 6.57 -26.38
C ASP A 71 -22.15 6.01 -27.38
N VAL A 72 -21.74 5.43 -28.52
CA VAL A 72 -22.71 4.89 -29.49
C VAL A 72 -23.30 3.59 -28.97
N GLY A 73 -24.48 3.69 -28.35
CA GLY A 73 -25.29 2.54 -27.93
C GLY A 73 -25.60 2.49 -26.43
N LEU A 74 -25.16 3.47 -25.64
CA LEU A 74 -25.66 3.61 -24.28
C LEU A 74 -27.12 4.12 -24.33
N PRO A 75 -28.08 3.41 -23.71
CA PRO A 75 -29.42 3.96 -23.55
C PRO A 75 -29.33 5.27 -22.75
N PRO A 76 -30.20 6.27 -23.00
CA PRO A 76 -30.25 7.46 -22.17
C PRO A 76 -30.36 7.03 -20.71
N ALA A 77 -29.56 7.64 -19.84
CA ALA A 77 -29.62 7.37 -18.42
C ALA A 77 -31.03 7.66 -17.91
N GLU A 78 -31.83 6.61 -17.72
CA GLU A 78 -33.08 6.69 -16.99
C GLU A 78 -32.72 7.17 -15.58
N ILE A 79 -33.12 8.40 -15.26
CA ILE A 79 -33.04 8.98 -13.93
C ILE A 79 -34.10 8.24 -13.09
N GLY A 80 -33.71 7.09 -12.57
CA GLY A 80 -34.53 6.21 -11.75
C GLY A 80 -33.66 5.52 -10.73
N TRP A 81 -32.78 6.27 -10.07
CA TRP A 81 -32.08 5.76 -8.89
C TRP A 81 -33.02 6.13 -7.75
N GLU A 82 -33.73 5.15 -7.24
CA GLU A 82 -34.39 5.30 -5.95
C GLU A 82 -33.30 5.71 -4.95
N ASP A 83 -33.57 6.83 -4.30
CA ASP A 83 -32.70 7.49 -3.34
C ASP A 83 -32.64 6.63 -2.06
N ASP A 84 -31.81 5.58 -2.06
CA ASP A 84 -31.44 4.82 -0.86
C ASP A 84 -30.44 5.62 0.00
N THR A 85 -30.69 6.93 0.15
CA THR A 85 -30.00 7.74 1.15
C THR A 85 -30.38 7.22 2.53
N LEU A 86 -29.45 6.49 3.15
CA LEU A 86 -29.52 6.07 4.55
C LEU A 86 -29.75 7.29 5.45
N ASP A 87 -30.94 7.36 6.06
CA ASP A 87 -31.28 8.36 7.07
C ASP A 87 -30.48 8.11 8.36
N LEU A 88 -29.55 9.03 8.66
CA LEU A 88 -28.67 8.98 9.84
C LEU A 88 -29.25 9.73 11.05
N SER A 89 -30.55 10.06 11.08
CA SER A 89 -31.17 10.80 12.19
C SER A 89 -31.38 10.00 13.49
N GLY A 90 -30.85 8.77 13.61
CA GLY A 90 -31.18 7.82 14.67
C GLY A 90 -30.05 7.26 15.55
N VAL A 91 -28.80 7.72 15.46
CA VAL A 91 -27.73 7.16 16.32
C VAL A 91 -27.74 7.84 17.69
N GLY A 92 -28.68 7.37 18.52
CA GLY A 92 -28.80 7.76 19.92
C GLY A 92 -27.57 7.38 20.75
N ASN A 93 -27.13 8.34 21.55
CA ASN A 93 -26.14 8.15 22.62
C ASN A 93 -26.60 7.04 23.57
N LYS A 94 -25.98 5.87 23.48
CA LYS A 94 -26.00 4.88 24.56
C LYS A 94 -24.62 4.76 25.17
N ALA A 95 -24.51 5.34 26.35
CA ALA A 95 -23.46 5.09 27.32
C ALA A 95 -23.37 3.57 27.59
N ILE A 96 -22.16 3.03 27.49
CA ILE A 96 -21.78 1.81 28.18
C ILE A 96 -20.80 2.23 29.27
N ALA A 97 -21.23 2.00 30.50
CA ALA A 97 -20.49 2.26 31.72
C ALA A 97 -19.54 1.09 32.04
N THR A 98 -18.30 1.46 32.38
CA THR A 98 -17.44 0.95 33.48
C THR A 98 -17.30 -0.55 33.77
N ALA A 99 -16.05 -1.00 33.72
CA ALA A 99 -15.36 -1.74 34.80
C ALA A 99 -13.85 -1.37 34.74
N ALA A 100 -13.37 -0.44 35.57
CA ALA A 100 -12.63 -0.64 36.83
C ALA A 100 -11.27 -1.35 36.63
N SER A 101 -10.18 -0.57 36.44
CA SER A 101 -9.12 -0.22 37.45
C SER A 101 -8.04 -1.30 37.55
N SER A 102 -6.72 -1.11 37.60
CA SER A 102 -5.72 -0.02 37.71
C SER A 102 -4.33 -0.74 37.71
N PRO A 103 -3.13 -0.11 37.59
CA PRO A 103 -2.71 1.19 38.14
C PRO A 103 -2.32 2.21 37.06
N ASP A 104 -2.76 3.46 37.19
CA ASP A 104 -1.99 4.50 37.92
C ASP A 104 -0.48 4.41 37.67
N THR A 105 -0.11 4.55 36.40
CA THR A 105 1.15 5.21 36.06
C THR A 105 0.79 6.66 35.79
N GLN A 106 1.07 7.54 36.75
CA GLN A 106 1.01 8.98 36.55
C GLN A 106 1.69 9.29 35.21
N PRO A 107 0.99 9.86 34.20
CA PRO A 107 1.65 10.23 32.97
C PRO A 107 2.61 11.36 33.34
N SER A 108 3.89 11.03 33.40
CA SER A 108 4.93 12.05 33.35
C SER A 108 4.62 12.91 32.11
N SER A 109 4.79 14.21 32.23
CA SER A 109 4.31 15.28 31.35
C SER A 109 4.90 15.29 29.91
N ARG A 110 5.15 14.12 29.34
CA ARG A 110 5.79 13.86 28.05
C ARG A 110 5.16 12.69 27.29
N GLU A 111 3.89 12.37 27.52
CA GLU A 111 3.21 11.36 26.69
C GLU A 111 3.11 11.86 25.25
N VAL A 112 3.67 11.05 24.33
CA VAL A 112 3.63 11.28 22.89
C VAL A 112 2.57 10.37 22.30
N LEU A 113 1.63 10.95 21.58
CA LEU A 113 0.63 10.24 20.79
C LEU A 113 1.10 10.14 19.34
N CYS A 114 0.82 9.00 18.71
CA CYS A 114 0.89 8.85 17.28
C CYS A 114 -0.45 9.27 16.66
N TRP A 115 -0.42 10.33 15.88
CA TRP A 115 -1.57 10.79 15.10
C TRP A 115 -1.49 10.23 13.69
N VAL A 116 -2.37 9.29 13.38
CA VAL A 116 -2.44 8.66 12.05
C VAL A 116 -3.62 9.23 11.26
N ARG A 117 -3.33 9.74 10.06
CA ARG A 117 -4.29 10.34 9.14
C ARG A 117 -4.31 9.60 7.82
N THR A 118 -5.51 9.35 7.32
CA THR A 118 -5.80 8.80 6.00
C THR A 118 -6.95 9.60 5.38
N PRO A 119 -7.21 9.47 4.07
CA PRO A 119 -8.34 10.16 3.44
C PRO A 119 -9.71 9.84 4.05
N SER A 120 -9.85 8.68 4.70
CA SER A 120 -11.13 8.18 5.22
C SER A 120 -11.19 8.08 6.74
N MET A 121 -10.09 8.31 7.45
CA MET A 121 -9.99 8.10 8.90
C MET A 121 -8.85 8.93 9.50
N GLU A 122 -9.10 9.45 10.69
CA GLU A 122 -8.10 10.07 11.57
C GLU A 122 -8.18 9.43 12.96
N VAL A 123 -7.05 9.00 13.52
CA VAL A 123 -6.98 8.40 14.86
C VAL A 123 -5.73 8.86 15.61
N ARG A 124 -5.84 9.02 16.93
CA ARG A 124 -4.72 9.34 17.82
C ARG A 124 -4.56 8.22 18.82
N LEU A 125 -3.37 7.66 18.90
CA LEU A 125 -3.08 6.48 19.71
C LEU A 125 -1.88 6.75 20.60
N PRO A 126 -1.90 6.34 21.87
CA PRO A 126 -0.71 6.32 22.69
C PRO A 126 0.30 5.33 22.11
N ILE A 127 1.59 5.66 22.17
CA ILE A 127 2.66 4.77 21.70
C ILE A 127 3.13 3.90 22.88
N PRO A 128 2.82 2.60 22.92
CA PRO A 128 3.26 1.72 24.00
C PRO A 128 4.74 1.39 23.83
N ASN A 129 5.41 0.97 24.91
CA ASN A 129 6.83 0.63 24.89
C ASN A 129 7.17 -0.53 23.93
N GLU A 130 6.24 -1.45 23.70
CA GLU A 130 6.36 -2.55 22.72
C GLU A 130 6.20 -2.11 21.25
N GLY A 131 5.69 -0.89 21.06
CA GLY A 131 5.46 -0.26 19.78
C GLY A 131 4.12 -0.60 19.13
N LEU A 132 3.67 0.30 18.25
CA LEU A 132 2.51 0.11 17.37
C LEU A 132 2.97 -0.41 16.02
N VAL A 133 2.30 -1.40 15.48
CA VAL A 133 2.50 -1.86 14.11
C VAL A 133 1.43 -1.25 13.21
N ILE A 134 1.88 -0.55 12.17
CA ILE A 134 1.01 -0.04 11.11
C ILE A 134 1.19 -0.92 9.87
N GLY A 135 0.09 -1.40 9.30
CA GLY A 135 0.13 -2.28 8.15
C GLY A 135 -1.27 -2.59 7.60
N ARG A 136 -1.33 -3.38 6.53
CA ARG A 136 -2.60 -3.81 5.91
C ARG A 136 -3.24 -5.01 6.60
N ASP A 137 -2.46 -5.79 7.34
CA ASP A 137 -2.96 -6.97 8.03
C ASP A 137 -3.93 -6.59 9.16
N GLN A 138 -4.93 -7.43 9.40
CA GLN A 138 -5.88 -7.24 10.50
C GLN A 138 -5.25 -7.46 11.87
N THR A 139 -4.09 -8.11 11.93
CA THR A 139 -3.33 -8.29 13.18
C THR A 139 -2.53 -7.05 13.61
N CYS A 140 -2.51 -5.98 12.80
CA CYS A 140 -1.80 -4.74 13.11
C CYS A 140 -2.63 -3.82 14.02
N ASP A 141 -1.97 -3.02 14.85
CA ASP A 141 -2.63 -2.03 15.72
C ASP A 141 -3.36 -0.95 14.91
N VAL A 142 -2.75 -0.54 13.79
CA VAL A 142 -3.38 0.36 12.82
C VAL A 142 -3.46 -0.32 11.46
N VAL A 143 -4.69 -0.65 11.07
CA VAL A 143 -4.97 -1.35 9.82
C VAL A 143 -5.26 -0.35 8.69
N LEU A 144 -4.35 -0.29 7.73
CA LEU A 144 -4.48 0.52 6.51
C LEU A 144 -4.92 -0.37 5.34
N ARG A 145 -6.16 -0.21 4.87
CA ARG A 145 -6.76 -1.07 3.82
C ARG A 145 -6.20 -0.88 2.40
N SER A 146 -5.20 -0.03 2.22
CA SER A 146 -4.60 0.23 0.91
C SER A 146 -3.70 -0.92 0.47
N ARG A 147 -3.84 -1.39 -0.78
CA ARG A 147 -2.97 -2.43 -1.37
C ARG A 147 -1.51 -1.99 -1.49
N ALA A 148 -1.24 -0.68 -1.53
CA ALA A 148 0.12 -0.17 -1.53
C ALA A 148 0.84 -0.39 -0.19
N VAL A 149 0.10 -0.65 0.90
CA VAL A 149 0.63 -0.90 2.23
C VAL A 149 0.86 -2.40 2.42
N SER A 150 2.10 -2.78 2.76
CA SER A 150 2.46 -4.12 3.22
C SER A 150 1.66 -4.58 4.44
N ARG A 151 1.49 -5.90 4.61
CA ARG A 151 0.80 -6.51 5.77
C ARG A 151 1.32 -6.01 7.10
N SER A 152 2.63 -6.00 7.29
CA SER A 152 3.32 -5.31 8.38
C SER A 152 4.27 -4.31 7.74
N HIS A 153 3.94 -3.02 7.79
CA HIS A 153 4.63 -2.00 7.00
C HIS A 153 5.72 -1.31 7.82
N VAL A 154 5.33 -0.66 8.91
CA VAL A 154 6.24 -0.01 9.84
C VAL A 154 5.87 -0.33 11.27
N ARG A 155 6.87 -0.30 12.15
CA ARG A 155 6.69 -0.30 13.59
C ARG A 155 7.04 1.07 14.15
N ILE A 156 6.17 1.62 14.98
CA ILE A 156 6.37 2.88 15.68
C ILE A 156 6.72 2.56 17.13
N LEU A 157 7.89 3.00 17.57
CA LEU A 157 8.34 2.91 18.95
C LEU A 157 8.37 4.31 19.59
N PRO A 158 8.26 4.40 20.92
CA PRO A 158 8.55 5.66 21.60
C PRO A 158 10.01 6.07 21.36
N ALA A 159 10.26 7.38 21.42
CA ALA A 159 11.62 7.90 21.40
C ALA A 159 12.40 7.40 22.64
N GLN A 160 13.74 7.34 22.54
CA GLN A 160 14.58 6.92 23.66
C GLN A 160 14.67 8.01 24.73
N ASP A 161 15.20 7.67 25.91
CA ASP A 161 15.37 8.60 27.02
C ASP A 161 16.17 9.84 26.59
N GLY A 162 15.52 11.02 26.66
CA GLY A 162 16.10 12.31 26.30
C GLY A 162 15.74 12.82 24.90
N GLU A 163 15.09 12.00 24.06
CA GLU A 163 14.57 12.40 22.75
C GLU A 163 13.06 12.70 22.80
N GLU A 164 12.59 13.61 21.95
CA GLU A 164 11.16 13.93 21.83
C GLU A 164 10.65 13.57 20.43
N GLY A 165 9.68 12.65 20.37
CA GLY A 165 9.07 12.22 19.11
C GLY A 165 8.71 10.73 19.12
N MET A 166 8.79 10.10 17.95
CA MET A 166 8.62 8.66 17.78
C MET A 166 9.70 8.09 16.86
N ARG A 167 10.07 6.83 17.04
CA ARG A 167 10.97 6.11 16.14
C ARG A 167 10.14 5.26 15.20
N VAL A 168 10.45 5.33 13.90
CA VAL A 168 9.76 4.58 12.85
C VAL A 168 10.73 3.58 12.27
N ILE A 169 10.39 2.30 12.37
CA ILE A 169 11.18 1.18 11.88
C ILE A 169 10.47 0.59 10.65
N ASP A 170 11.19 0.45 9.54
CA ASP A 170 10.73 -0.29 8.37
C ASP A 170 10.79 -1.80 8.63
N LEU A 171 9.69 -2.50 8.37
CA LEU A 171 9.57 -3.96 8.56
C LEU A 171 9.85 -4.74 7.26
N GLY A 172 10.56 -4.14 6.30
CA GLY A 172 10.77 -4.69 4.97
C GLY A 172 9.57 -4.42 4.05
N ALA A 173 8.99 -3.22 4.16
CA ALA A 173 7.84 -2.85 3.37
C ALA A 173 8.12 -2.91 1.87
N THR A 174 7.06 -3.12 1.09
CA THR A 174 7.17 -3.16 -0.37
C THR A 174 7.46 -1.80 -0.95
N ASN A 175 6.58 -0.87 -0.62
CA ASN A 175 6.74 0.53 -0.91
C ASN A 175 7.32 1.17 0.34
N PRO A 176 8.41 1.94 0.25
CA PRO A 176 9.06 2.50 1.42
C PRO A 176 8.17 3.54 2.09
N ALA A 177 8.26 3.61 3.42
CA ALA A 177 7.81 4.79 4.15
C ALA A 177 8.75 5.96 3.83
N ILE A 178 8.18 7.16 3.71
CA ILE A 178 8.92 8.37 3.31
C ILE A 178 8.91 9.37 4.46
N PHE A 179 10.09 9.76 4.93
CA PHE A 179 10.29 10.81 5.91
C PHE A 179 11.10 11.96 5.30
N SER A 180 10.53 13.17 5.29
CA SER A 180 11.19 14.37 4.74
C SER A 180 11.72 14.19 3.30
N GLY A 181 10.96 13.47 2.46
CA GLY A 181 11.33 13.17 1.07
C GLY A 181 12.36 12.06 0.89
N ARG A 182 12.80 11.39 1.97
CA ARG A 182 13.75 10.27 1.94
C ARG A 182 13.07 8.98 2.40
N GLU A 183 13.49 7.87 1.81
CA GLU A 183 13.05 6.54 2.26
C GLU A 183 13.55 6.24 3.67
N VAL A 184 12.67 5.72 4.52
CA VAL A 184 13.05 5.18 5.82
C VAL A 184 13.72 3.83 5.61
N ARG A 185 15.03 3.75 5.90
CA ARG A 185 15.81 2.50 5.80
C ARG A 185 16.24 2.06 7.18
N GLY A 186 15.71 0.93 7.64
CA GLY A 186 15.92 0.46 9.01
C GLY A 186 15.09 1.29 9.96
N GLU A 187 15.67 2.34 10.55
CA GLU A 187 15.02 3.12 11.60
C GLU A 187 15.30 4.62 11.45
N VAL A 188 14.30 5.45 11.74
CA VAL A 188 14.43 6.90 11.80
C VAL A 188 13.72 7.49 13.01
N LEU A 189 14.33 8.49 13.65
CA LEU A 189 13.65 9.34 14.63
C LEU A 189 12.82 10.40 13.90
N VAL A 190 11.53 10.44 14.19
CA VAL A 190 10.59 11.46 13.73
C VAL A 190 10.33 12.41 14.91
N PRO A 191 10.83 13.66 14.86
CA PRO A 191 10.60 14.64 15.93
C PRO A 191 9.15 15.07 16.02
N LEU A 192 8.75 15.63 17.16
CA LEU A 192 7.40 16.17 17.37
C LEU A 192 6.98 17.15 16.26
N GLY A 193 5.76 16.98 15.76
CA GLY A 193 5.18 17.80 14.69
C GLY A 193 5.64 17.44 13.27
N TRP A 194 6.66 16.59 13.12
CA TRP A 194 7.07 16.08 11.81
C TRP A 194 6.23 14.89 11.39
N THR A 195 6.18 14.62 10.08
CA THR A 195 5.29 13.58 9.55
C THR A 195 6.06 12.60 8.69
N VAL A 196 5.79 11.31 8.91
CA VAL A 196 6.19 10.23 7.99
C VAL A 196 5.00 9.85 7.12
N SER A 197 5.23 9.64 5.83
CA SER A 197 4.25 9.15 4.86
C SER A 197 4.38 7.65 4.69
N ILE A 198 3.25 6.96 4.69
CA ILE A 198 3.09 5.51 4.59
C ILE A 198 2.08 5.26 3.47
N CYS A 199 2.55 5.29 2.22
CA CYS A 199 1.74 5.04 1.02
C CYS A 199 0.39 5.80 0.96
N GLY A 200 0.41 7.09 1.34
CA GLY A 200 -0.78 7.95 1.37
C GLY A 200 -1.46 8.07 2.73
N ALA A 201 -1.02 7.30 3.72
CA ALA A 201 -1.29 7.58 5.13
C ALA A 201 -0.17 8.44 5.73
N PHE A 202 -0.47 9.20 6.78
CA PHE A 202 0.47 10.09 7.46
C PHE A 202 0.49 9.78 8.94
N ALA A 203 1.67 9.60 9.51
CA ALA A 203 1.84 9.44 10.95
C ALA A 203 2.69 10.60 11.51
N THR A 204 2.16 11.27 12.54
CA THR A 204 2.75 12.46 13.15
C THR A 204 2.82 12.25 14.66
N PRO A 205 3.99 12.34 15.31
CA PRO A 205 4.08 12.34 16.76
C PRO A 205 3.67 13.71 17.29
N MET A 206 2.74 13.72 18.24
CA MET A 206 2.24 14.93 18.91
C MET A 206 2.22 14.73 20.42
N ARG A 207 2.26 15.82 21.18
CA ARG A 207 2.01 15.74 22.61
C ARG A 207 0.53 15.44 22.86
N ALA A 208 0.26 14.66 23.90
CA ALA A 208 -1.09 14.44 24.42
C ALA A 208 -1.75 15.76 24.88
#